data_AF-U2JFX7-F1
#
_entry.id   AF-U2JFX7-F1
#
_cell.length_a   1.000
_cell.length_b   1.000
_cell.length_c   1.000
_cell.angle_alpha   90.00
_cell.angle_beta   90.00
_cell.angle_gamma   90.00
#
_symmetry.space_group_name_H-M   'P 1'
#
loop_
_entity.id
_entity.type
_entity.pdbx_description
1 polymer ?
#
loop_
_entity_poly.entity_id
_entity_poly.type
_entity_poly.pdbx_seq_one_letter_code
_entity_poly.pdbx_strand_id
1 'polypeptide(L)'
;MNFKQVIFEGDIKKSKSKVEALFNNERYSFIDREYEGEHRIRLRGIIGEVDKIYSILGDKKDYFLKEEDGNEFFENIEQFILYCTIHHTIDDKWFNHYFVNTVKLKNVINFCKGMAESLTIQRDEGYNSHFSHFWGFFHTLTSYQKKGILEIFKRRYENIKITKEASGIDIEMFLKIIDQMISEEKINFYSPLTIDKLIIKRQFSSKLHEHTMKDAVNASFYKSKHYIFNRWYLNALYIAFMLMNIPVIDKYFINYVIAMEKYPINEICELYLKTGEEKLWLKKIFV
;
A
#
# COMPACT_ATOMS: atom_id res chain seq x y z
N MET A 1 -23.99 8.59 5.40
CA MET A 1 -22.88 9.57 5.38
C MET A 1 -22.58 9.80 3.92
N ASN A 2 -22.71 11.03 3.42
CA ASN A 2 -22.56 11.31 1.99
C ASN A 2 -21.14 11.80 1.74
N PHE A 3 -20.34 10.93 1.14
CA PHE A 3 -18.97 11.24 0.80
C PHE A 3 -18.90 11.95 -0.54
N LYS A 4 -17.88 12.77 -0.70
CA LYS A 4 -17.59 13.52 -1.91
C LYS A 4 -16.14 13.33 -2.28
N GLN A 5 -15.87 13.54 -3.56
CA GLN A 5 -14.53 13.61 -4.10
C GLN A 5 -14.36 14.90 -4.91
N VAL A 6 -13.16 15.47 -4.79
CA VAL A 6 -12.70 16.61 -5.59
C VAL A 6 -11.63 16.11 -6.54
N ILE A 7 -11.83 16.34 -7.84
CA ILE A 7 -10.87 15.99 -8.89
C ILE A 7 -10.26 17.28 -9.41
N PHE A 8 -8.94 17.43 -9.31
CA PHE A 8 -8.24 18.64 -9.74
C PHE A 8 -7.85 18.56 -11.22
N GLU A 9 -8.10 19.65 -11.94
CA GLU A 9 -7.66 19.86 -13.32
C GLU A 9 -6.39 20.71 -13.37
N GLY A 10 -5.48 20.40 -14.29
CA GLY A 10 -4.26 21.17 -14.52
C GLY A 10 -3.09 20.85 -13.59
N ASP A 11 -2.18 21.82 -13.43
CA ASP A 11 -0.93 21.63 -12.69
C ASP A 11 -1.17 21.61 -11.17
N ILE A 12 -1.24 20.41 -10.59
CA ILE A 12 -1.48 20.18 -9.16
C ILE A 12 -0.50 20.92 -8.25
N LYS A 13 0.71 21.25 -8.72
CA LYS A 13 1.68 22.01 -7.93
C LYS A 13 1.15 23.41 -7.58
N LYS A 14 0.38 24.03 -8.47
CA LYS A 14 -0.26 25.33 -8.22
C LYS A 14 -1.38 25.24 -7.19
N SER A 15 -2.03 24.08 -7.10
CA SER A 15 -3.14 23.82 -6.19
C SER A 15 -2.72 23.16 -4.88
N LYS A 16 -1.43 22.88 -4.66
CA LYS A 16 -0.95 22.13 -3.49
C LYS A 16 -1.43 22.71 -2.15
N SER A 17 -1.36 24.03 -1.96
CA SER A 17 -1.81 24.68 -0.73
C SER A 17 -3.33 24.57 -0.52
N LYS A 18 -4.11 24.60 -1.61
CA LYS A 18 -5.57 24.40 -1.56
C LYS A 18 -5.92 22.95 -1.22
N VAL A 19 -5.22 21.99 -1.82
CA VAL A 19 -5.35 20.55 -1.51
C VAL A 19 -5.04 20.32 -0.04
N GLU A 20 -3.94 20.88 0.47
CA GLU A 20 -3.52 20.78 1.88
C GLU A 20 -4.58 21.37 2.82
N ALA A 21 -5.08 22.56 2.50
CA ALA A 21 -6.10 23.23 3.30
C ALA A 21 -7.39 22.41 3.40
N LEU A 22 -7.83 21.80 2.29
CA LEU A 22 -9.01 20.95 2.29
C LEU A 22 -8.77 19.64 3.03
N PHE A 23 -7.62 18.99 2.78
CA PHE A 23 -7.21 17.76 3.45
C PHE A 23 -7.18 17.92 4.98
N ASN A 24 -6.55 18.99 5.48
CA ASN A 24 -6.46 19.28 6.92
C ASN A 24 -7.83 19.59 7.58
N ASN A 25 -8.85 19.89 6.78
CA ASN A 25 -10.22 20.15 7.27
C ASN A 25 -11.10 18.90 7.29
N GLU A 26 -10.68 17.80 6.65
CA GLU A 26 -11.52 16.65 6.35
C GLU A 26 -10.86 15.36 6.86
N ARG A 27 -11.32 14.90 8.03
CA ARG A 27 -10.76 13.77 8.79
C ARG A 27 -10.60 12.46 8.01
N TYR A 28 -11.49 12.19 7.07
CA TYR A 28 -11.50 10.95 6.29
C TYR A 28 -11.00 11.15 4.86
N SER A 29 -10.50 12.36 4.56
CA SER A 29 -10.05 12.66 3.22
C SER A 29 -8.70 12.04 2.92
N PHE A 30 -8.50 11.62 1.68
CA PHE A 30 -7.20 11.16 1.23
C PHE A 30 -6.97 11.40 -0.25
N ILE A 31 -5.70 11.41 -0.62
CA ILE A 31 -5.25 11.79 -1.95
C ILE A 31 -4.93 10.53 -2.75
N ASP A 32 -5.43 10.50 -3.98
CA ASP A 32 -5.17 9.42 -4.93
C ASP A 32 -5.06 9.99 -6.35
N ARG A 33 -4.71 9.14 -7.30
CA ARG A 33 -4.72 9.46 -8.73
C ARG A 33 -6.00 8.94 -9.37
N GLU A 34 -6.48 9.68 -10.35
CA GLU A 34 -7.53 9.25 -11.26
C GLU A 34 -6.92 8.97 -12.63
N TYR A 35 -7.33 7.87 -13.26
CA TYR A 35 -6.82 7.40 -14.55
C TYR A 35 -7.98 7.33 -15.56
N GLU A 36 -8.46 8.49 -16.00
CA GLU A 36 -9.43 8.60 -17.10
C GLU A 36 -8.78 9.32 -18.30
N GLY A 37 -7.86 8.65 -18.99
CA GLY A 37 -7.16 9.19 -20.16
C GLY A 37 -6.04 10.19 -19.85
N GLU A 38 -6.15 10.95 -18.75
CA GLU A 38 -5.11 11.83 -18.23
C GLU A 38 -4.83 11.55 -16.74
N HIS A 39 -3.60 11.77 -16.30
CA HIS A 39 -3.25 11.64 -14.89
C HIS A 39 -3.76 12.85 -14.10
N ARG A 40 -4.91 12.69 -13.44
CA ARG A 40 -5.47 13.70 -12.53
C ARG A 40 -5.23 13.31 -11.08
N ILE A 41 -5.23 14.31 -10.20
CA ILE A 41 -5.17 14.10 -8.75
C ILE A 41 -6.58 14.29 -8.20
N ARG A 42 -6.98 13.41 -7.28
CA ARG A 42 -8.27 13.51 -6.59
C ARG A 42 -8.09 13.43 -5.08
N LEU A 43 -8.91 14.19 -4.36
CA LEU A 43 -9.11 14.07 -2.92
C LEU A 43 -10.46 13.39 -2.71
N ARG A 44 -10.48 12.23 -2.06
CA ARG A 44 -11.67 11.40 -1.81
C ARG A 44 -12.06 11.44 -0.34
N GLY A 45 -13.21 10.87 0.03
CA GLY A 45 -13.58 10.71 1.45
C GLY A 45 -13.98 12.01 2.17
N ILE A 46 -14.39 13.04 1.41
CA ILE A 46 -14.78 14.34 1.95
C ILE A 46 -16.22 14.28 2.45
N ILE A 47 -16.48 14.72 3.68
CA ILE A 47 -17.85 14.79 4.23
C ILE A 47 -18.36 16.23 4.25
N GLY A 48 -17.45 17.20 4.24
CA GLY A 48 -17.76 18.62 4.29
C GLY A 48 -18.88 19.09 3.36
N GLU A 49 -19.54 20.16 3.80
CA GLU A 49 -20.55 20.86 3.03
C GLU A 49 -19.95 21.48 1.77
N VAL A 50 -20.73 21.45 0.69
CA VAL A 50 -20.32 21.91 -0.65
C VAL A 50 -19.82 23.36 -0.60
N ASP A 51 -20.51 24.24 0.13
CA ASP A 51 -20.14 25.64 0.26
C ASP A 51 -18.78 25.83 0.98
N LYS A 52 -18.48 24.99 1.98
CA LYS A 52 -17.19 25.01 2.67
C LYS A 52 -16.07 24.57 1.72
N ILE A 53 -16.29 23.52 0.93
CA ILE A 53 -15.33 23.07 -0.08
C ILE A 53 -15.03 24.18 -1.09
N TYR A 54 -16.07 24.85 -1.59
CA TYR A 54 -15.92 25.97 -2.52
C TYR A 54 -15.18 27.16 -1.89
N SER A 55 -15.42 27.45 -0.61
CA SER A 55 -14.71 28.53 0.08
C SER A 55 -13.19 28.29 0.18
N ILE A 56 -12.78 27.03 0.33
CA ILE A 56 -11.37 26.63 0.46
C ILE A 56 -10.70 26.62 -0.92
N LEU A 57 -11.36 26.04 -1.92
CA LEU A 57 -10.75 25.81 -3.23
C LEU A 57 -10.85 27.03 -4.17
N GLY A 58 -11.82 27.91 -3.96
CA GLY A 58 -12.08 29.06 -4.82
C GLY A 58 -12.65 28.65 -6.19
N ASP A 59 -12.12 29.24 -7.27
CA ASP A 59 -12.64 29.12 -8.63
C ASP A 59 -12.83 27.67 -9.09
N LYS A 60 -14.04 27.35 -9.57
CA LYS A 60 -14.47 26.00 -10.01
C LYS A 60 -13.83 25.56 -11.32
N LYS A 61 -13.07 26.42 -11.99
CA LYS A 61 -12.36 26.06 -13.24
C LYS A 61 -11.20 25.09 -13.05
N ASP A 62 -10.71 24.95 -11.82
CA ASP A 62 -9.52 24.13 -11.51
C ASP A 62 -9.88 22.74 -10.94
N TYR A 63 -11.17 22.43 -10.75
CA TYR A 63 -11.59 21.16 -10.16
C TYR A 63 -13.06 20.80 -10.40
N PHE A 64 -13.38 19.51 -10.30
CA PHE A 64 -14.75 18.99 -10.22
C PHE A 64 -15.05 18.47 -8.82
N LEU A 65 -16.29 18.68 -8.37
CA LEU A 65 -16.84 18.04 -7.19
C LEU A 65 -17.85 16.98 -7.64
N LYS A 66 -17.70 15.75 -7.13
CA LYS A 66 -18.62 14.63 -7.37
C LYS A 66 -19.03 14.00 -6.04
N GLU A 67 -20.25 13.48 -5.97
CA GLU A 67 -20.63 12.56 -4.91
C GLU A 67 -19.84 11.25 -5.05
N GLU A 68 -19.62 10.57 -3.93
CA GLU A 68 -18.87 9.34 -3.84
C GLU A 68 -19.68 8.31 -3.05
N ASP A 69 -19.98 7.18 -3.69
CA ASP A 69 -20.56 6.03 -3.01
C ASP A 69 -19.44 5.13 -2.49
N GLY A 70 -19.26 5.12 -1.16
CA GLY A 70 -18.28 4.27 -0.50
C GLY A 70 -18.46 2.78 -0.76
N ASN A 71 -19.66 2.34 -1.19
CA ASN A 71 -19.96 0.93 -1.48
C ASN A 71 -19.68 0.54 -2.95
N GLU A 72 -19.24 1.47 -3.80
CA GLU A 72 -18.93 1.15 -5.20
C GLU A 72 -17.77 0.14 -5.31
N PHE A 73 -16.77 0.28 -4.43
CA PHE A 73 -15.59 -0.59 -4.39
C PHE A 73 -15.51 -1.46 -3.13
N PHE A 74 -16.09 -1.01 -2.01
CA PHE A 74 -16.02 -1.71 -0.72
C PHE A 74 -17.30 -2.50 -0.43
N GLU A 75 -17.17 -3.57 0.37
CA GLU A 75 -18.32 -4.43 0.69
C GLU A 75 -19.28 -3.77 1.69
N ASN A 76 -18.79 -2.76 2.43
CA ASN A 76 -19.55 -1.97 3.40
C ASN A 76 -18.86 -0.62 3.65
N ILE A 77 -19.58 0.29 4.32
CA ILE A 77 -19.10 1.65 4.57
C ILE A 77 -17.97 1.70 5.60
N GLU A 78 -17.95 0.77 6.55
CA GLU A 78 -16.90 0.68 7.57
C GLU A 78 -15.54 0.32 6.95
N GLN A 79 -15.54 -0.56 5.94
CA GLN A 79 -14.37 -0.83 5.13
C GLN A 79 -13.87 0.44 4.43
N PHE A 80 -14.76 1.23 3.83
CA PHE A 80 -14.36 2.50 3.19
C PHE A 80 -13.78 3.49 4.21
N ILE A 81 -14.41 3.65 5.37
CA ILE A 81 -13.94 4.55 6.45
C ILE A 81 -12.56 4.10 6.97
N LEU A 82 -12.35 2.80 7.17
CA LEU A 82 -11.04 2.27 7.57
C LEU A 82 -9.97 2.60 6.52
N TYR A 83 -10.30 2.39 5.24
CA TYR A 83 -9.39 2.68 4.12
C TYR A 83 -9.01 4.17 4.08
N CYS A 84 -10.01 5.05 4.15
CA CYS A 84 -9.85 6.50 4.28
C CYS A 84 -8.93 6.87 5.44
N THR A 85 -9.15 6.30 6.62
CA THR A 85 -8.38 6.64 7.83
C THR A 85 -6.92 6.21 7.73
N ILE A 86 -6.66 5.01 7.18
CA ILE A 86 -5.29 4.51 6.94
C ILE A 86 -4.57 5.46 5.96
N HIS A 87 -5.23 5.79 4.86
CA HIS A 87 -4.68 6.70 3.87
C HIS A 87 -4.41 8.10 4.43
N HIS A 88 -5.36 8.70 5.13
CA HIS A 88 -5.22 10.01 5.76
C HIS A 88 -3.97 10.07 6.65
N THR A 89 -3.75 9.01 7.45
CA THR A 89 -2.58 8.91 8.34
C THR A 89 -1.25 8.83 7.57
N ILE A 90 -1.24 8.19 6.40
CA ILE A 90 -0.06 8.13 5.52
C ILE A 90 0.15 9.48 4.82
N ASP A 91 -0.93 10.11 4.37
CA ASP A 91 -0.91 11.42 3.73
C ASP A 91 -0.40 12.48 4.70
N ASP A 92 -0.88 12.52 5.95
CA ASP A 92 -0.38 13.39 7.03
C ASP A 92 1.14 13.31 7.18
N LYS A 93 1.70 12.11 7.08
CA LYS A 93 3.14 11.87 7.22
C LYS A 93 3.93 12.39 6.02
N TRP A 94 3.41 12.23 4.81
CA TRP A 94 4.18 12.35 3.57
C TRP A 94 3.76 13.51 2.65
N PHE A 95 2.67 14.22 2.95
CA PHE A 95 2.09 15.26 2.09
C PHE A 95 3.10 16.34 1.67
N ASN A 96 4.01 16.71 2.57
CA ASN A 96 5.09 17.66 2.28
C ASN A 96 5.97 17.24 1.09
N HIS A 97 6.08 15.94 0.82
CA HIS A 97 6.80 15.38 -0.31
C HIS A 97 5.95 15.18 -1.56
N TYR A 98 4.62 15.36 -1.50
CA TYR A 98 3.75 15.17 -2.65
C TYR A 98 3.98 16.25 -3.71
N PHE A 99 3.95 15.83 -4.98
CA PHE A 99 3.97 16.64 -6.21
C PHE A 99 5.24 17.46 -6.50
N VAL A 100 6.06 17.79 -5.51
CA VAL A 100 7.18 18.75 -5.68
C VAL A 100 8.55 18.18 -5.35
N ASN A 101 8.69 17.44 -4.25
CA ASN A 101 9.99 17.05 -3.68
C ASN A 101 10.15 15.54 -3.69
N THR A 102 11.25 15.05 -4.24
CA THR A 102 11.60 13.64 -4.09
C THR A 102 12.06 13.39 -2.66
N VAL A 103 11.36 12.51 -1.96
CA VAL A 103 11.79 12.01 -0.66
C VAL A 103 13.05 11.17 -0.83
N LYS A 104 13.97 11.23 0.13
CA LYS A 104 15.14 10.33 0.13
C LYS A 104 14.66 8.90 0.31
N LEU A 105 14.98 8.03 -0.64
CA LEU A 105 14.56 6.62 -0.64
C LEU A 105 14.90 5.90 0.68
N LYS A 106 16.06 6.20 1.27
CA LYS A 106 16.47 5.65 2.57
C LYS A 106 15.43 5.93 3.67
N ASN A 107 14.86 7.13 3.73
CA ASN A 107 13.88 7.50 4.76
C ASN A 107 12.60 6.68 4.60
N VAL A 108 12.19 6.45 3.34
CA VAL A 108 11.03 5.61 3.01
C VAL A 108 11.29 4.16 3.42
N ILE A 109 12.48 3.62 3.11
CA ILE A 109 12.88 2.27 3.50
C ILE A 109 12.86 2.10 5.02
N ASN A 110 13.47 3.03 5.76
CA ASN A 110 13.48 3.01 7.22
C ASN A 110 12.05 3.03 7.80
N PHE A 111 11.18 3.89 7.28
CA PHE A 111 9.78 3.94 7.66
C PHE A 111 9.05 2.62 7.40
N CYS A 112 9.22 2.03 6.20
CA CYS A 112 8.62 0.74 5.87
C CYS A 112 9.12 -0.38 6.78
N LYS A 113 10.42 -0.37 7.11
CA LYS A 113 11.00 -1.31 8.07
C LYS A 113 10.37 -1.16 9.45
N GLY A 114 10.27 0.06 9.96
CA GLY A 114 9.64 0.31 11.27
C GLY A 114 8.20 -0.20 11.32
N MET A 115 7.44 -0.03 10.22
CA MET A 115 6.08 -0.57 10.10
C MET A 115 6.06 -2.10 10.05
N ALA A 116 6.92 -2.72 9.24
CA ALA A 116 7.03 -4.18 9.17
C ALA A 116 7.45 -4.79 10.53
N GLU A 117 8.38 -4.15 11.25
CA GLU A 117 8.76 -4.55 12.62
C GLU A 117 7.57 -4.44 13.57
N SER A 118 6.84 -3.33 13.54
CA SER A 118 5.68 -3.09 14.42
C SER A 118 4.55 -4.10 14.20
N LEU A 119 4.39 -4.61 12.97
CA LEU A 119 3.35 -5.58 12.61
C LEU A 119 3.74 -7.04 12.85
N THR A 120 5.02 -7.31 13.08
CA THR A 120 5.53 -8.68 13.24
C THR A 120 5.45 -9.09 14.70
N ILE A 121 4.57 -10.03 15.04
CA ILE A 121 4.44 -10.54 16.41
C ILE A 121 5.28 -11.81 16.59
N GLN A 122 5.05 -12.81 15.75
CA GLN A 122 5.60 -14.15 16.00
C GLN A 122 6.64 -14.56 14.96
N ARG A 123 6.43 -14.20 13.68
CA ARG A 123 7.26 -14.72 12.59
C ARG A 123 7.68 -13.61 11.65
N ASP A 124 6.82 -13.29 10.69
CA ASP A 124 7.14 -12.50 9.51
C ASP A 124 5.95 -11.67 9.01
N GLU A 125 4.91 -11.46 9.83
CA GLU A 125 3.62 -10.91 9.40
C GLU A 125 3.76 -9.56 8.67
N GLY A 126 4.64 -8.69 9.17
CA GLY A 126 4.95 -7.41 8.54
C GLY A 126 5.82 -7.53 7.28
N TYR A 127 6.67 -8.56 7.19
CA TYR A 127 7.65 -8.75 6.12
C TYR A 127 7.13 -9.58 4.93
N ASN A 128 6.19 -10.48 5.18
CA ASN A 128 5.69 -11.43 4.18
C ASN A 128 5.02 -10.72 3.00
N SER A 129 4.23 -9.67 3.26
CA SER A 129 3.63 -8.90 2.18
C SER A 129 4.68 -8.21 1.31
N HIS A 130 5.76 -7.67 1.90
CA HIS A 130 6.88 -7.12 1.11
C HIS A 130 7.53 -8.18 0.23
N PHE A 131 7.77 -9.38 0.78
CA PHE A 131 8.25 -10.52 0.00
C PHE A 131 7.31 -10.84 -1.16
N SER A 132 6.02 -11.03 -0.88
CA SER A 132 5.01 -11.36 -1.88
C SER A 132 4.91 -10.31 -2.99
N HIS A 133 5.00 -9.02 -2.67
CA HIS A 133 4.99 -7.94 -3.67
C HIS A 133 6.25 -7.94 -4.55
N PHE A 134 7.43 -8.15 -3.97
CA PHE A 134 8.65 -8.31 -4.76
C PHE A 134 8.60 -9.57 -5.63
N TRP A 135 8.19 -10.70 -5.05
CA TRP A 135 8.12 -11.99 -5.73
C TRP A 135 7.16 -11.96 -6.90
N GLY A 136 5.96 -11.39 -6.71
CA GLY A 136 4.99 -11.19 -7.77
C GLY A 136 5.55 -10.37 -8.93
N PHE A 137 6.26 -9.26 -8.63
CA PHE A 137 6.97 -8.48 -9.66
C PHE A 137 8.06 -9.30 -10.36
N PHE A 138 8.88 -10.02 -9.62
CA PHE A 138 9.94 -10.84 -10.20
C PHE A 138 9.36 -11.85 -11.19
N HIS A 139 8.23 -12.46 -10.87
CA HIS A 139 7.54 -13.41 -11.74
C HIS A 139 7.04 -12.82 -13.05
N THR A 140 6.65 -11.53 -13.11
CA THR A 140 6.18 -10.90 -14.36
C THR A 140 7.30 -10.61 -15.37
N LEU A 141 8.56 -10.66 -14.94
CA LEU A 141 9.72 -10.36 -15.79
C LEU A 141 10.09 -11.55 -16.71
N THR A 142 10.68 -11.26 -17.87
CA THR A 142 11.35 -12.30 -18.68
C THR A 142 12.61 -12.83 -17.98
N SER A 143 13.13 -14.00 -18.37
CA SER A 143 14.34 -14.57 -17.78
C SER A 143 15.57 -13.64 -17.88
N TYR A 144 15.70 -12.88 -18.97
CA TYR A 144 16.76 -11.89 -19.14
C TYR A 144 16.58 -10.72 -18.15
N GLN A 145 15.37 -10.17 -18.06
CA GLN A 145 15.06 -9.08 -17.12
C GLN A 145 15.23 -9.52 -15.66
N LYS A 146 14.80 -10.74 -15.30
CA LYS A 146 14.98 -11.29 -13.94
C LYS A 146 16.44 -11.26 -13.51
N LYS A 147 17.36 -11.72 -14.36
CA LYS A 147 18.82 -11.68 -14.09
C LYS A 147 19.32 -10.25 -13.92
N GLY A 148 18.98 -9.36 -14.85
CA GLY A 148 19.41 -7.96 -14.79
C GLY A 148 18.89 -7.22 -13.55
N ILE A 149 17.62 -7.40 -13.20
CA ILE A 149 17.01 -6.77 -12.03
C ILE A 149 17.60 -7.29 -10.72
N LEU A 150 17.81 -8.61 -10.61
CA LEU A 150 18.42 -9.19 -9.42
C LEU A 150 19.82 -8.61 -9.17
N GLU A 151 20.64 -8.51 -10.22
CA GLU A 151 21.99 -7.93 -10.12
C GLU A 151 21.95 -6.45 -9.72
N ILE A 152 21.07 -5.66 -10.33
CA ILE A 152 20.89 -4.25 -9.98
C ILE A 152 20.45 -4.10 -8.51
N PHE A 153 19.51 -4.93 -8.05
CA PHE A 153 18.97 -4.85 -6.70
C PHE A 153 20.02 -5.25 -5.65
N LYS A 154 20.81 -6.31 -5.90
CA LYS A 154 21.93 -6.70 -5.04
C LYS A 154 22.94 -5.57 -4.85
N ARG A 155 23.45 -5.01 -5.95
CA ARG A 155 24.42 -3.91 -5.91
C ARG A 155 23.87 -2.66 -5.22
N ARG A 156 22.59 -2.34 -5.43
CA ARG A 156 21.96 -1.22 -4.72
C ARG A 156 21.81 -1.50 -3.22
N TYR A 157 21.49 -2.73 -2.83
CA TYR A 157 21.30 -3.12 -1.43
C TYR A 157 22.58 -3.02 -0.61
N GLU A 158 23.74 -3.36 -1.18
CA GLU A 158 25.06 -3.22 -0.52
C GLU A 158 25.32 -1.79 -0.01
N ASN A 159 24.72 -0.79 -0.65
CA ASN A 159 24.90 0.62 -0.32
C ASN A 159 23.82 1.18 0.63
N ILE A 160 22.84 0.37 1.03
CA ILE A 160 21.78 0.81 1.94
C ILE A 160 22.23 0.63 3.39
N LYS A 161 22.29 1.75 4.12
CA LYS A 161 22.40 1.76 5.58
C LYS A 161 21.01 1.80 6.18
N ILE A 162 20.44 0.64 6.51
CA ILE A 162 19.15 0.54 7.19
C ILE A 162 19.36 0.86 8.68
N THR A 163 18.61 1.82 9.20
CA THR A 163 18.60 2.13 10.63
C THR A 163 17.28 1.65 11.26
N LYS A 164 17.32 1.28 12.54
CA LYS A 164 16.08 1.09 13.31
C LYS A 164 15.50 2.46 13.60
N GLU A 165 14.40 2.79 12.96
CA GLU A 165 13.63 4.00 13.22
C GLU A 165 12.18 3.59 13.49
N ALA A 166 11.57 4.19 14.49
CA ALA A 166 10.15 4.02 14.73
C ALA A 166 9.37 4.52 13.50
N SER A 167 8.35 3.76 13.09
CA SER A 167 7.48 4.16 11.97
C SER A 167 6.85 5.54 12.18
N GLY A 168 6.58 5.90 13.44
CA GLY A 168 5.87 7.12 13.80
C GLY A 168 4.38 7.07 13.47
N ILE A 169 3.82 5.90 13.14
CA ILE A 169 2.38 5.64 13.06
C ILE A 169 2.01 4.69 14.19
N ASP A 170 1.03 5.08 15.01
CA ASP A 170 0.44 4.19 15.99
C ASP A 170 -0.53 3.21 15.30
N ILE A 171 -0.15 1.94 15.26
CA ILE A 171 -0.93 0.89 14.61
C ILE A 171 -2.02 0.32 15.51
N GLU A 172 -1.94 0.50 16.84
CA GLU A 172 -2.83 -0.15 17.80
C GLU A 172 -4.30 0.25 17.59
N MET A 173 -4.53 1.52 17.24
CA MET A 173 -5.87 2.00 16.90
C MET A 173 -6.47 1.22 15.73
N PHE A 174 -5.71 1.03 14.65
CA PHE A 174 -6.18 0.31 13.47
C PHE A 174 -6.38 -1.18 13.76
N LEU A 175 -5.46 -1.78 14.49
CA LEU A 175 -5.56 -3.18 14.87
C LEU A 175 -6.82 -3.44 15.70
N LYS A 176 -7.18 -2.56 16.65
CA LYS A 176 -8.43 -2.66 17.42
C LYS A 176 -9.68 -2.55 16.56
N ILE A 177 -9.71 -1.59 15.64
CA ILE A 177 -10.83 -1.42 14.69
C ILE A 177 -11.01 -2.68 13.84
N ILE A 178 -9.91 -3.19 13.28
CA ILE A 178 -9.93 -4.40 12.46
C ILE A 178 -10.37 -5.62 13.26
N ASP A 179 -9.90 -5.78 14.50
CA ASP A 179 -10.30 -6.87 15.40
C ASP A 179 -11.82 -6.87 15.63
N GLN A 180 -12.39 -5.70 15.90
CA GLN A 180 -13.83 -5.53 16.02
C GLN A 180 -14.55 -5.90 14.71
N MET A 181 -14.10 -5.37 13.57
CA MET A 181 -14.70 -5.66 12.27
C MET A 181 -14.61 -7.15 11.89
N ILE A 182 -13.57 -7.86 12.31
CA ILE A 182 -13.46 -9.32 12.14
C ILE A 182 -14.54 -10.03 12.96
N SER A 183 -14.75 -9.62 14.21
CA SER A 183 -15.77 -10.21 15.09
C SER A 183 -17.21 -9.98 14.58
N GLU A 184 -17.42 -8.87 13.87
CA GLU A 184 -18.69 -8.52 13.21
C GLU A 184 -18.79 -9.08 11.78
N GLU A 185 -17.80 -9.88 11.33
CA GLU A 185 -17.71 -10.46 9.98
C GLU A 185 -17.73 -9.43 8.83
N LYS A 186 -17.32 -8.19 9.10
CA LYS A 186 -17.29 -7.08 8.12
C LYS A 186 -16.00 -7.01 7.31
N ILE A 187 -14.95 -7.68 7.73
CA ILE A 187 -13.65 -7.66 7.05
C ILE A 187 -12.93 -9.01 7.20
N ASN A 188 -12.19 -9.37 6.17
CA ASN A 188 -11.21 -10.45 6.21
C ASN A 188 -9.99 -10.06 5.35
N PHE A 189 -9.01 -10.94 5.27
CA PHE A 189 -7.78 -10.70 4.51
C PHE A 189 -8.02 -10.32 3.04
N TYR A 190 -9.09 -10.82 2.41
CA TYR A 190 -9.36 -10.61 0.99
C TYR A 190 -10.16 -9.34 0.69
N SER A 191 -10.85 -8.78 1.68
CA SER A 191 -11.58 -7.51 1.55
C SER A 191 -10.72 -6.41 0.92
N PRO A 192 -11.30 -5.54 0.07
CA PRO A 192 -12.75 -5.44 -0.23
C PRO A 192 -13.26 -6.40 -1.30
N LEU A 193 -12.42 -7.33 -1.78
CA LEU A 193 -12.85 -8.33 -2.74
C LEU A 193 -13.17 -9.65 -2.03
N THR A 194 -14.13 -10.40 -2.56
CA THR A 194 -14.38 -11.76 -2.10
C THR A 194 -13.37 -12.73 -2.73
N ILE A 195 -13.06 -13.81 -2.02
CA ILE A 195 -12.19 -14.89 -2.54
C ILE A 195 -12.71 -15.41 -3.88
N ASP A 196 -14.02 -15.61 -3.99
CA ASP A 196 -14.66 -16.11 -5.22
C ASP A 196 -14.39 -15.20 -6.42
N LYS A 197 -14.51 -13.87 -6.25
CA LYS A 197 -14.20 -12.91 -7.32
C LYS A 197 -12.74 -12.99 -7.75
N LEU A 198 -11.82 -13.27 -6.84
CA LEU A 198 -10.39 -13.40 -7.15
C LEU A 198 -10.06 -14.73 -7.85
N ILE A 199 -10.65 -15.83 -7.39
CA ILE A 199 -10.49 -17.16 -8.01
C ILE A 199 -11.05 -17.16 -9.44
N ILE A 200 -12.25 -16.58 -9.66
CA ILE A 200 -12.89 -16.51 -10.97
C ILE A 200 -12.02 -15.75 -11.99
N LYS A 201 -11.34 -14.68 -11.54
CA LYS A 201 -10.44 -13.91 -12.41
C LYS A 201 -9.13 -14.64 -12.77
N ARG A 202 -8.80 -15.77 -12.12
CA ARG A 202 -7.53 -16.53 -12.28
C ARG A 202 -6.27 -15.64 -12.22
N GLN A 203 -6.33 -14.54 -11.48
CA GLN A 203 -5.23 -13.58 -11.35
C GLN A 203 -4.26 -14.04 -10.27
N PHE A 204 -3.53 -15.14 -10.53
CA PHE A 204 -2.48 -15.62 -9.64
C PHE A 204 -1.11 -15.12 -10.10
N SER A 205 -0.31 -14.61 -9.17
CA SER A 205 1.04 -14.10 -9.46
C SER A 205 2.11 -15.20 -9.56
N SER A 206 1.88 -16.35 -8.91
CA SER A 206 2.75 -17.53 -8.92
C SER A 206 1.98 -18.80 -8.56
N LYS A 207 2.60 -19.98 -8.66
CA LYS A 207 1.96 -21.24 -8.24
C LYS A 207 1.72 -21.28 -6.73
N LEU A 208 2.66 -20.75 -5.95
CA LEU A 208 2.49 -20.62 -4.51
C LEU A 208 1.31 -19.71 -4.15
N HIS A 209 1.14 -18.62 -4.90
CA HIS A 209 -0.01 -17.72 -4.71
C HIS A 209 -1.33 -18.45 -5.00
N GLU A 210 -1.38 -19.25 -6.06
CA GLU A 210 -2.55 -20.10 -6.36
C GLU A 210 -2.86 -21.09 -5.23
N HIS A 211 -1.85 -21.78 -4.70
CA HIS A 211 -2.05 -22.73 -3.60
C HIS A 211 -2.55 -22.04 -2.33
N THR A 212 -1.94 -20.93 -1.95
CA THR A 212 -2.35 -20.12 -0.79
C THR A 212 -3.81 -19.68 -0.88
N MET A 213 -4.28 -19.34 -2.09
CA MET A 213 -5.66 -18.89 -2.30
C MET A 213 -6.71 -19.99 -2.19
N LYS A 214 -6.37 -21.24 -2.57
CA LYS A 214 -7.34 -22.36 -2.55
C LYS A 214 -7.74 -22.76 -1.14
N ASP A 215 -6.82 -22.69 -0.18
CA ASP A 215 -7.06 -23.06 1.23
C ASP A 215 -7.17 -21.85 2.16
N ALA A 216 -7.34 -20.66 1.59
CA ALA A 216 -7.12 -19.43 2.32
C ALA A 216 -8.09 -19.21 3.49
N VAL A 217 -9.35 -19.61 3.36
CA VAL A 217 -10.36 -19.45 4.44
C VAL A 217 -9.95 -20.19 5.72
N ASN A 218 -9.20 -21.29 5.57
CA ASN A 218 -8.70 -22.10 6.69
C ASN A 218 -7.32 -21.64 7.17
N ALA A 219 -6.69 -20.70 6.49
CA ALA A 219 -5.35 -20.23 6.82
C ALA A 219 -5.38 -19.24 7.99
N SER A 220 -4.35 -19.31 8.83
CA SER A 220 -4.22 -18.45 10.02
C SER A 220 -4.17 -16.95 9.70
N PHE A 221 -3.81 -16.56 8.47
CA PHE A 221 -3.78 -15.16 8.07
C PHE A 221 -5.17 -14.59 7.75
N TYR A 222 -6.17 -15.42 7.44
CA TYR A 222 -7.45 -14.97 6.86
C TYR A 222 -8.23 -14.01 7.75
N LYS A 223 -8.25 -14.29 9.06
CA LYS A 223 -8.83 -13.43 10.11
C LYS A 223 -7.76 -12.81 11.00
N SER A 224 -6.53 -12.63 10.51
CA SER A 224 -5.48 -11.99 11.28
C SER A 224 -5.48 -10.48 11.05
N LYS A 225 -5.75 -9.71 12.12
CA LYS A 225 -5.73 -8.25 12.08
C LYS A 225 -4.41 -7.66 11.57
N HIS A 226 -3.29 -8.32 11.85
CA HIS A 226 -1.96 -7.88 11.41
C HIS A 226 -1.78 -8.04 9.90
N TYR A 227 -2.17 -9.18 9.34
CA TYR A 227 -2.10 -9.40 7.88
C TYR A 227 -3.10 -8.53 7.12
N ILE A 228 -4.32 -8.37 7.65
CA ILE A 228 -5.34 -7.48 7.08
C ILE A 228 -4.82 -6.04 7.04
N PHE A 229 -4.36 -5.52 8.18
CA PHE A 229 -3.80 -4.16 8.24
C PHE A 229 -2.59 -4.00 7.34
N ASN A 230 -1.63 -4.93 7.36
CA ASN A 230 -0.42 -4.84 6.54
C ASN A 230 -0.77 -4.71 5.05
N ARG A 231 -1.72 -5.52 4.55
CA ARG A 231 -2.17 -5.45 3.15
C ARG A 231 -2.78 -4.09 2.83
N TRP A 232 -3.66 -3.57 3.69
CA TRP A 232 -4.36 -2.31 3.45
C TRP A 232 -3.41 -1.11 3.54
N TYR A 233 -2.55 -1.10 4.56
CA TYR A 233 -1.48 -0.12 4.72
C TYR A 233 -0.54 -0.08 3.51
N LEU A 234 -0.07 -1.24 3.02
CA LEU A 234 0.85 -1.27 1.87
C LEU A 234 0.20 -0.75 0.60
N ASN A 235 -1.07 -1.08 0.35
CA ASN A 235 -1.80 -0.54 -0.81
C ASN A 235 -1.88 0.98 -0.75
N ALA A 236 -2.23 1.53 0.42
CA ALA A 236 -2.28 2.97 0.63
C ALA A 236 -0.90 3.62 0.49
N LEU A 237 0.14 2.99 1.04
CA LEU A 237 1.52 3.45 0.95
C LEU A 237 2.02 3.48 -0.50
N TYR A 238 1.63 2.52 -1.34
CA TYR A 238 2.02 2.52 -2.74
C TYR A 238 1.39 3.65 -3.55
N ILE A 239 0.20 4.10 -3.16
CA ILE A 239 -0.40 5.34 -3.72
C ILE A 239 0.44 6.54 -3.29
N ALA A 240 0.79 6.64 -2.00
CA ALA A 240 1.66 7.71 -1.50
C ALA A 240 3.04 7.73 -2.20
N PHE A 241 3.63 6.57 -2.52
CA PHE A 241 4.88 6.48 -3.28
C PHE A 241 4.75 7.16 -4.64
N MET A 242 3.65 6.92 -5.36
CA MET A 242 3.39 7.59 -6.62
C MET A 242 3.24 9.11 -6.44
N LEU A 243 2.55 9.55 -5.39
CA LEU A 243 2.38 10.99 -5.10
C LEU A 243 3.71 11.68 -4.73
N MET A 244 4.63 10.97 -4.09
CA MET A 244 6.01 11.40 -3.82
C MET A 244 6.96 11.30 -5.02
N ASN A 245 6.46 10.92 -6.20
CA ASN A 245 7.25 10.65 -7.41
C ASN A 245 8.32 9.56 -7.22
N ILE A 246 8.07 8.57 -6.37
CA ILE A 246 8.93 7.38 -6.26
C ILE A 246 8.66 6.49 -7.48
N PRO A 247 9.68 6.15 -8.28
CA PRO A 247 9.52 5.27 -9.43
C PRO A 247 8.97 3.90 -9.05
N VAL A 248 8.18 3.30 -9.96
CA VAL A 248 7.61 1.95 -9.75
C VAL A 248 8.72 0.91 -9.48
N ILE A 249 9.88 1.04 -10.13
CA ILE A 249 11.01 0.15 -9.87
C ILE A 249 11.54 0.28 -8.44
N ASP A 250 11.55 1.49 -7.88
CA ASP A 250 12.00 1.75 -6.52
C ASP A 250 11.00 1.22 -5.49
N LYS A 251 9.69 1.21 -5.78
CA LYS A 251 8.70 0.49 -4.96
C LYS A 251 9.09 -0.99 -4.80
N TYR A 252 9.42 -1.67 -5.90
CA TYR A 252 9.80 -3.09 -5.84
C TYR A 252 11.17 -3.29 -5.19
N PHE A 253 12.08 -2.33 -5.35
CA PHE A 253 13.35 -2.35 -4.64
C PHE A 253 13.17 -2.17 -3.13
N ILE A 254 12.29 -1.28 -2.67
CA ILE A 254 11.95 -1.16 -1.23
C ILE A 254 11.43 -2.50 -0.72
N ASN A 255 10.48 -3.13 -1.42
CA ASN A 255 9.97 -4.46 -1.06
C ASN A 255 11.07 -5.51 -0.97
N TYR A 256 11.99 -5.54 -1.93
CA TYR A 256 13.18 -6.40 -1.90
C TYR A 256 14.04 -6.15 -0.66
N VAL A 257 14.33 -4.88 -0.34
CA VAL A 257 15.16 -4.50 0.81
C VAL A 257 14.52 -4.95 2.13
N ILE A 258 13.22 -4.72 2.30
CA ILE A 258 12.52 -5.11 3.53
C ILE A 258 12.45 -6.64 3.63
N ALA A 259 12.12 -7.33 2.54
CA ALA A 259 12.03 -8.79 2.54
C ALA A 259 13.40 -9.46 2.82
N MET A 260 14.51 -8.87 2.39
CA MET A 260 15.87 -9.34 2.69
C MET A 260 16.17 -9.43 4.19
N GLU A 261 15.42 -8.76 5.07
CA GLU A 261 15.61 -8.86 6.53
C GLU A 261 15.17 -10.23 7.07
N LYS A 262 14.18 -10.89 6.45
CA LYS A 262 13.61 -12.17 6.93
C LYS A 262 13.78 -13.34 5.97
N TYR A 263 14.00 -13.08 4.69
CA TYR A 263 14.11 -14.11 3.67
C TYR A 263 15.46 -14.02 2.95
N PRO A 264 16.06 -15.14 2.53
CA PRO A 264 17.22 -15.16 1.66
C PRO A 264 16.81 -14.94 0.20
N ILE A 265 16.35 -13.74 -0.13
CA ILE A 265 15.74 -13.43 -1.45
C ILE A 265 16.67 -13.79 -2.61
N ASN A 266 17.95 -13.48 -2.48
CA ASN A 266 18.94 -13.77 -3.52
C ASN A 266 19.00 -15.25 -3.85
N GLU A 267 19.10 -16.10 -2.82
CA GLU A 267 19.19 -17.56 -2.98
C GLU A 267 17.88 -18.13 -3.55
N ILE A 268 16.73 -17.60 -3.11
CA ILE A 268 15.40 -17.98 -3.64
C ILE A 268 15.31 -17.65 -5.14
N CYS A 269 15.68 -16.42 -5.54
CA CYS A 269 15.66 -15.99 -6.93
C CYS A 269 16.63 -16.79 -7.80
N GLU A 270 17.84 -17.06 -7.31
CA GLU A 270 18.85 -17.84 -8.04
C GLU A 270 18.42 -19.30 -8.25
N LEU A 271 17.86 -19.93 -7.20
CA LEU A 271 17.31 -21.27 -7.32
C LEU A 271 16.22 -21.32 -8.37
N TYR A 272 15.28 -20.38 -8.33
CA TYR A 272 14.19 -20.29 -9.31
C TYR A 272 14.73 -20.10 -10.73
N LEU A 273 15.73 -19.23 -10.92
CA LEU A 273 16.35 -19.03 -12.23
C LEU A 273 17.06 -20.27 -12.77
N LYS A 274 17.58 -21.14 -11.88
CA LYS A 274 18.27 -22.37 -12.25
C LYS A 274 17.32 -23.53 -12.52
N THR A 275 16.25 -23.66 -11.74
CA THR A 275 15.43 -24.87 -11.67
C THR A 275 13.98 -24.66 -12.08
N GLY A 276 13.48 -23.43 -12.04
CA GLY A 276 12.06 -23.10 -12.16
C GLY A 276 11.23 -23.44 -10.91
N GLU A 277 11.85 -23.94 -9.84
CA GLU A 277 11.16 -24.30 -8.60
C GLU A 277 10.97 -23.10 -7.67
N GLU A 278 9.76 -22.95 -7.13
CA GLU A 278 9.44 -21.96 -6.09
C GLU A 278 9.73 -22.60 -4.71
N LYS A 279 10.67 -22.02 -3.95
CA LYS A 279 10.97 -22.48 -2.59
C LYS A 279 11.10 -21.31 -1.63
N LEU A 280 10.29 -21.32 -0.57
CA LEU A 280 10.35 -20.30 0.47
C LEU A 280 11.15 -20.78 1.67
N TRP A 281 12.12 -19.96 2.04
CA TRP A 281 12.90 -20.14 3.25
C TRP A 281 12.79 -18.88 4.10
N LEU A 282 12.41 -19.05 5.36
CA LEU A 282 12.72 -18.02 6.35
C LEU A 282 14.19 -18.16 6.73
N LYS A 283 14.88 -17.02 6.90
CA LYS A 283 16.21 -17.03 7.52
C LYS A 283 16.08 -17.67 8.89
N LYS A 284 16.97 -18.63 9.21
CA LYS A 284 17.11 -19.12 10.58
C LYS A 284 17.58 -17.95 11.44
N ILE A 285 16.69 -17.39 12.25
CA ILE A 285 17.06 -16.43 13.26
C ILE A 285 17.64 -17.26 14.40
N PHE A 286 18.96 -17.26 14.52
CA PHE A 286 19.60 -17.73 15.74
C PHE A 286 19.24 -16.72 16.82
N VAL A 287 18.37 -17.13 17.75
CA VAL A 287 18.03 -16.37 18.97
C VAL A 287 19.12 -16.63 20.00
#